data_AF-A0A661RIX3-F1
#
_entry.id   AF-A0A661RIX3-F1
#
_cell.length_a   1.000
_cell.length_b   1.000
_cell.length_c   1.000
_cell.angle_alpha   90.00
_cell.angle_beta   90.00
_cell.angle_gamma   90.00
#
_symmetry.space_group_name_H-M   'P 1'
#
loop_
_entity.id
_entity.type
_entity.pdbx_description
1 polymer ?
#
loop_
_entity_poly.entity_id
_entity_poly.type
_entity_poly.pdbx_seq_one_letter_code
_entity_poly.pdbx_strand_id
1 'polypeptide(L)'
;MFDLTNYLNTKQQAVNAALRALFLEIKPYPTPLVQAMHYSVEAGGKRLRPILCIAAAEAVGGSQQDVMPAACALELIHTYSLVHDDLP
;
A
#
# COMPACT_ATOMS: atom_id res chain seq x y z
N MET A 1 -27.53 0.83 4.29
CA MET A 1 -26.63 -0.27 4.69
C MET A 1 -25.22 0.12 4.27
N PHE A 2 -24.20 -0.16 5.07
CA PHE A 2 -22.82 0.11 4.70
C PHE A 2 -22.38 -0.81 3.54
N ASP A 3 -21.85 -0.24 2.45
CA ASP A 3 -21.32 -1.01 1.32
C ASP A 3 -19.82 -1.25 1.52
N LEU A 4 -19.51 -2.42 2.08
CA LEU A 4 -18.14 -2.84 2.34
C LEU A 4 -17.34 -3.02 1.04
N THR A 5 -17.95 -3.56 -0.02
CA THR A 5 -17.24 -3.82 -1.28
C THR A 5 -16.77 -2.52 -1.92
N ASN A 6 -17.65 -1.52 -1.98
CA ASN A 6 -17.29 -0.20 -2.50
C ASN A 6 -16.23 0.49 -1.62
N TYR A 7 -16.34 0.36 -0.29
CA TYR A 7 -15.32 0.89 0.62
C TYR A 7 -13.94 0.26 0.37
N LEU A 8 -13.85 -1.07 0.33
CA LEU A 8 -12.59 -1.78 0.09
C LEU A 8 -11.97 -1.39 -1.26
N ASN A 9 -12.76 -1.34 -2.33
CA ASN A 9 -12.27 -0.98 -3.67
C ASN A 9 -11.76 0.47 -3.71
N THR A 10 -12.48 1.41 -3.10
CA THR A 10 -12.08 2.82 -3.07
C THR A 10 -10.77 3.02 -2.31
N LYS A 11 -10.63 2.38 -1.14
CA LYS A 11 -9.40 2.47 -0.35
C LYS A 11 -8.22 1.78 -1.04
N GLN A 12 -8.45 0.63 -1.67
CA GLN A 12 -7.44 -0.07 -2.46
C GLN A 12 -6.87 0.82 -3.59
N GLN A 13 -7.74 1.50 -4.34
CA GLN A 13 -7.32 2.41 -5.41
C GLN A 13 -6.48 3.57 -4.88
N ALA A 14 -6.88 4.17 -3.76
CA ALA A 14 -6.14 5.26 -3.13
C ALA A 14 -4.74 4.81 -2.67
N VAL A 15 -4.63 3.64 -2.06
CA VAL A 15 -3.34 3.07 -1.62
C VAL A 15 -2.44 2.75 -2.82
N ASN A 16 -2.98 2.17 -3.88
CA ASN A 16 -2.21 1.90 -5.10
C ASN A 16 -1.67 3.20 -5.73
N ALA A 17 -2.47 4.27 -5.76
CA ALA A 17 -2.02 5.56 -6.27
C ALA A 17 -0.89 6.15 -5.41
N ALA A 18 -1.02 6.07 -4.07
CA ALA A 18 0.00 6.56 -3.14
C ALA A 18 1.32 5.78 -3.25
N LEU A 19 1.26 4.44 -3.36
CA LEU A 19 2.45 3.61 -3.56
C LEU A 19 3.18 3.95 -4.87
N ARG A 20 2.44 4.14 -5.98
CA ARG A 20 3.03 4.56 -7.26
C ARG A 20 3.73 5.91 -7.15
N ALA A 21 3.10 6.87 -6.48
CA ALA A 21 3.70 8.19 -6.26
C ALA A 21 5.04 8.08 -5.51
N LEU A 22 5.13 7.25 -4.46
CA LEU A 22 6.38 7.02 -3.72
C LEU A 22 7.50 6.49 -4.61
N PHE A 23 7.22 5.55 -5.51
CA PHE A 23 8.24 5.00 -6.41
C PHE A 23 8.76 6.01 -7.44
N LEU A 24 7.92 6.96 -7.87
CA LEU A 24 8.33 8.03 -8.79
C LEU A 24 9.29 9.04 -8.14
N GLU A 25 9.30 9.13 -6.80
CA GLU A 25 10.17 10.05 -6.05
C GLU A 25 11.58 9.50 -5.81
N ILE A 26 11.80 8.19 -5.97
CA ILE A 26 13.11 7.55 -5.75
C ILE A 26 14.09 8.01 -6.84
N LYS A 27 15.27 8.51 -6.45
CA LYS A 27 16.33 8.93 -7.38
C LYS A 27 17.69 8.30 -7.04
N PRO A 28 18.45 7.82 -8.03
CA PRO A 28 18.07 7.69 -9.45
C PRO A 28 17.07 6.54 -9.70
N TYR A 29 16.02 6.79 -10.51
CA TYR A 29 15.10 5.79 -11.05
C TYR A 29 15.30 5.68 -12.57
N PRO A 30 15.33 4.48 -13.18
CA PRO A 30 15.21 3.15 -12.59
C PRO A 30 16.58 2.46 -12.37
N THR A 31 16.81 1.92 -11.17
CA THR A 31 17.87 0.91 -10.91
C THR A 31 17.26 -0.49 -10.87
N PRO A 32 18.04 -1.58 -11.06
CA PRO A 32 17.52 -2.94 -10.97
C PRO A 32 16.81 -3.25 -9.65
N LEU A 33 17.34 -2.73 -8.54
CA LEU A 33 16.72 -2.89 -7.21
C LEU A 33 15.34 -2.21 -7.15
N VAL A 34 15.25 -0.96 -7.61
CA VAL A 34 13.98 -0.21 -7.55
C VAL A 34 12.94 -0.81 -8.49
N GLN A 35 13.36 -1.34 -9.65
CA GLN A 35 12.48 -2.09 -10.54
C GLN A 35 11.92 -3.35 -9.86
N ALA A 36 12.77 -4.11 -9.15
CA ALA A 36 12.34 -5.30 -8.42
C ALA A 36 11.34 -4.95 -7.29
N MET A 37 11.62 -3.90 -6.51
CA MET A 37 10.71 -3.41 -5.47
C MET A 37 9.35 -2.98 -6.06
N HIS A 38 9.36 -2.20 -7.13
CA HIS A 38 8.15 -1.73 -7.80
C HIS A 38 7.34 -2.90 -8.35
N TYR A 39 8.00 -3.88 -8.98
CA TYR A 39 7.36 -5.10 -9.48
C TYR A 39 6.63 -5.86 -8.38
N SER A 40 7.30 -6.14 -7.25
CA SER A 40 6.68 -6.89 -6.15
C SER A 40 5.52 -6.14 -5.51
N VAL A 41 5.61 -4.82 -5.39
CA VAL A 41 4.51 -4.01 -4.82
C VAL A 41 3.34 -3.90 -5.80
N GLU A 42 3.59 -3.73 -7.10
CA GLU A 42 2.55 -3.64 -8.13
C GLU A 42 1.88 -4.97 -8.48
N ALA A 43 2.47 -6.11 -8.11
CA ALA A 43 1.84 -7.44 -8.23
C ALA A 43 0.44 -7.50 -7.58
N GLY A 44 0.13 -6.54 -6.69
CA GLY A 44 -1.22 -6.19 -6.32
C GLY A 44 -1.65 -6.85 -5.02
N GLY A 45 -2.90 -7.29 -4.96
CA GLY A 45 -3.53 -7.84 -3.76
C GLY A 45 -4.62 -6.95 -3.18
N LYS A 46 -5.25 -7.42 -2.10
CA LYS A 46 -6.43 -6.77 -1.51
C LYS A 46 -6.11 -5.49 -0.73
N ARG A 47 -4.82 -5.20 -0.49
CA ARG A 47 -4.36 -4.07 0.35
C ARG A 47 -5.00 -4.02 1.73
N LEU A 48 -5.32 -5.18 2.31
CA LEU A 48 -6.12 -5.25 3.52
C LEU A 48 -5.44 -4.57 4.71
N ARG A 49 -4.11 -4.67 4.83
CA ARG A 49 -3.33 -4.03 5.91
C ARG A 49 -3.41 -2.49 5.84
N PRO A 50 -3.11 -1.85 4.69
CA PRO A 50 -3.37 -0.43 4.48
C PRO A 50 -4.81 -0.01 4.79
N ILE A 51 -5.78 -0.77 4.31
CA ILE A 51 -7.20 -0.46 4.49
C ILE A 51 -7.58 -0.52 5.97
N LEU A 52 -7.07 -1.50 6.72
CA LEU A 52 -7.29 -1.60 8.17
C LEU A 52 -6.67 -0.41 8.92
N CYS A 53 -5.50 0.07 8.50
CA CYS A 53 -4.90 1.28 9.07
C CYS A 53 -5.77 2.52 8.83
N ILE A 54 -6.27 2.68 7.60
CA ILE A 54 -7.19 3.77 7.24
C ILE A 54 -8.49 3.67 8.05
N ALA A 55 -9.10 2.48 8.11
CA ALA A 55 -10.33 2.25 8.84
C ALA A 55 -10.18 2.52 10.35
N ALA A 56 -9.04 2.14 10.94
CA ALA A 56 -8.74 2.42 12.34
C ALA A 56 -8.65 3.92 12.62
N ALA A 57 -8.02 4.69 11.71
CA ALA A 57 -7.97 6.14 11.82
C ALA A 57 -9.35 6.78 11.71
N GLU A 58 -10.14 6.38 10.71
CA GLU A 58 -11.51 6.86 10.52
C GLU A 58 -12.41 6.55 11.72
N ALA A 59 -12.24 5.37 12.35
CA ALA A 59 -13.02 4.96 13.52
C ALA A 59 -12.77 5.83 14.76
N VAL A 60 -11.62 6.50 14.85
CA VAL A 60 -11.27 7.42 15.95
C VAL A 60 -11.34 8.90 15.55
N GLY A 61 -11.93 9.21 14.39
CA GLY A 61 -12.14 10.58 13.91
C GLY A 61 -10.98 11.18 13.12
N GLY A 62 -9.96 10.39 12.78
CA GLY A 62 -8.88 10.80 11.87
C GLY A 62 -9.29 10.68 10.39
N SER A 63 -8.44 11.19 9.50
CA SER A 63 -8.65 11.09 8.05
C SER A 63 -7.71 10.06 7.40
N GLN A 64 -8.12 9.55 6.24
CA GLN A 64 -7.27 8.70 5.40
C GLN A 64 -5.94 9.38 5.05
N GLN A 65 -5.97 10.69 4.78
CA GLN A 65 -4.80 11.46 4.35
C GLN A 65 -3.71 11.48 5.43
N ASP A 66 -4.12 11.59 6.69
CA ASP A 66 -3.20 11.64 7.84
C ASP A 66 -2.40 10.35 8.01
N VAL A 67 -2.99 9.21 7.62
CA VAL A 67 -2.40 7.88 7.80
C VAL A 67 -1.93 7.22 6.50
N MET A 68 -2.07 7.88 5.35
CA MET A 68 -1.65 7.31 4.07
C MET A 68 -0.16 6.89 4.06
N PRO A 69 0.79 7.68 4.60
CA PRO A 69 2.19 7.23 4.68
C PRO A 69 2.37 5.95 5.53
N ALA A 70 1.65 5.85 6.66
CA ALA A 70 1.69 4.66 7.51
C ALA A 70 1.05 3.45 6.82
N ALA A 71 -0.06 3.65 6.10
CA ALA A 71 -0.73 2.63 5.31
C ALA A 71 0.20 2.10 4.20
N CYS A 72 0.90 2.97 3.47
CA CYS A 72 1.91 2.57 2.49
C CYS A 72 3.07 1.80 3.14
N ALA A 73 3.58 2.26 4.28
CA ALA A 73 4.66 1.58 5.00
C ALA A 73 4.27 0.14 5.39
N LEU A 74 3.03 -0.07 5.86
CA LEU A 74 2.52 -1.40 6.17
C LEU A 74 2.49 -2.33 4.94
N GLU A 75 2.10 -1.81 3.77
CA GLU A 75 2.12 -2.60 2.54
C GLU A 75 3.55 -2.93 2.11
N LEU A 76 4.48 -1.97 2.22
CA LEU A 76 5.88 -2.19 1.89
C LEU A 76 6.51 -3.29 2.76
N ILE A 77 6.24 -3.27 4.08
CA ILE A 77 6.70 -4.32 5.00
C ILE A 77 6.02 -5.66 4.67
N HIS A 78 4.74 -5.66 4.33
CA HIS A 78 4.04 -6.87 3.92
C HIS A 78 4.64 -7.46 2.64
N THR A 79 4.87 -6.66 1.61
CA THR A 79 5.46 -7.13 0.36
C THR A 79 6.89 -7.63 0.57
N TYR A 80 7.68 -6.95 1.39
CA TYR A 80 9.01 -7.41 1.78
C TYR A 80 8.96 -8.81 2.40
N SER A 81 8.04 -9.07 3.32
CA SER A 81 7.96 -10.38 3.99
C SER A 81 7.68 -11.49 2.98
N LEU A 82 6.75 -11.26 2.05
CA LEU A 82 6.43 -12.23 0.99
C LEU A 82 7.64 -12.54 0.09
N VAL A 83 8.38 -11.51 -0.33
CA VAL A 83 9.57 -11.70 -1.17
C VAL A 83 10.62 -12.57 -0.46
N HIS A 84 10.77 -12.40 0.86
CA HIS A 84 11.70 -13.19 1.66
C HIS A 84 11.17 -14.60 1.97
N ASP A 85 9.86 -14.75 2.18
CA ASP A 85 9.21 -16.04 2.42
C ASP A 85 9.28 -16.96 1.18
N ASP A 86 9.34 -16.38 -0.02
CA ASP A 86 9.39 -17.11 -1.31
C ASP A 86 10.82 -17.54 -1.73
N LEU A 87 11.86 -17.24 -0.93
CA LEU A 87 13.23 -17.64 -1.25
C LEU A 87 13.47 -19.16 -1.00
N PRO A 88 14.26 -19.84 -1.85
CA PRO A 88 14.56 -21.27 -1.73
C PRO A 88 15.50 -21.63 -0.58
#